data_AF-A0A8V5FWC2-F1
#
_entry.id   AF-A0A8V5FWC2-F1
#
_cell.length_a   1.000
_cell.length_b   1.000
_cell.length_c   1.000
_cell.angle_alpha   90.00
_cell.angle_beta   90.00
_cell.angle_gamma   90.00
#
_symmetry.space_group_name_H-M   'P 1'
#
loop_
_entity.id
_entity.type
_entity.pdbx_description
1 polymer ?
#
loop_
_entity_poly.entity_id
_entity_poly.type
_entity_poly.pdbx_seq_one_letter_code
_entity_poly.pdbx_strand_id
1 'polypeptide(L)'
;MVAPLALIFMTQWMLLITQLCVGWHCTDCINGSAIENFSCVIYNISFMNCTWQAGKDAPGDTQYFLYWQNSRYDDVKECELYIKDENGRNTGCRFQNVRIETEKAYFLVNGSSKDSLIQFYDVYIQLYKIEKLMPPENITVNCDEIKSNCIIQWQRPQISHSNKDKCFKYKIDIKYKDNPEGKTIYISIQEGGNNHTFQRYNTGKKYLLQMRAAGSVCFVSPAWGEWSAPVEFGNEELTSSVWILLVVAVGTLLVAIVTVLFCKRTGCWKAAFPQVPEPKNSFCGLPHNTELTESKIQAITSDKEEITLVADILK
;
A
#
# COMPACT_ATOMS: atom_id res chain seq x y z
N MET A 1 23.09 25.10 79.83
CA MET A 1 21.78 25.36 79.21
C MET A 1 21.98 26.21 77.95
N VAL A 2 22.38 25.62 76.82
CA VAL A 2 22.62 26.35 75.53
C VAL A 2 21.97 25.58 74.37
N ALA A 3 20.87 24.88 74.64
CA ALA A 3 20.16 24.06 73.66
C ALA A 3 19.03 24.77 72.88
N PRO A 4 18.32 25.82 73.39
CA PRO A 4 17.14 26.31 72.69
C PRO A 4 17.46 27.25 71.52
N LEU A 5 18.55 28.04 71.58
CA LEU A 5 18.86 29.02 70.54
C LEU A 5 19.42 28.38 69.26
N ALA A 6 20.19 27.30 69.35
CA ALA A 6 20.71 26.59 68.19
C ALA A 6 19.62 25.84 67.41
N LEU A 7 18.60 25.29 68.10
CA LEU A 7 17.44 24.66 67.48
C LEU A 7 16.53 25.68 66.78
N ILE A 8 16.38 26.88 67.35
CA ILE A 8 15.64 27.98 66.71
C ILE A 8 16.40 28.47 65.46
N PHE A 9 17.72 28.65 65.54
CA PHE A 9 18.51 29.07 64.38
C PHE A 9 18.50 28.03 63.25
N MET A 10 18.58 26.73 63.57
CA MET A 10 18.53 25.65 62.58
C MET A 10 17.13 25.50 61.96
N THR A 11 16.05 25.65 62.73
CA THR A 11 14.68 25.60 62.17
C THR A 11 14.37 26.83 61.31
N GLN A 12 14.87 28.00 61.69
CA GLN A 12 14.71 29.24 60.92
C GLN A 12 15.57 29.25 59.65
N TRP A 13 16.75 28.61 59.67
CA TRP A 13 17.57 28.34 58.48
C TRP A 13 16.98 27.26 57.57
N MET A 14 16.40 26.19 58.12
CA MET A 14 15.71 25.15 57.33
C MET A 14 14.42 25.70 56.69
N LEU A 15 13.73 26.65 57.34
CA LEU A 15 12.61 27.39 56.75
C LEU A 15 13.06 28.36 55.63
N LEU A 16 14.24 28.98 55.75
CA LEU A 16 14.83 29.81 54.69
C LEU A 16 15.30 28.97 53.49
N ILE A 17 15.83 27.77 53.71
CA ILE A 17 16.31 26.87 52.65
C ILE A 17 15.14 26.16 51.95
N THR A 18 14.03 25.88 52.64
CA THR A 18 12.81 25.38 52.01
C THR A 18 12.10 26.44 51.15
N GLN A 19 12.32 27.73 51.41
CA GLN A 19 11.89 28.82 50.51
C GLN A 19 12.75 28.97 49.25
N LEU A 20 13.95 28.38 49.19
CA LEU A 20 14.84 28.44 48.03
C LEU A 20 14.66 27.28 47.04
N CYS A 21 13.77 26.32 47.34
CA CYS A 21 13.44 25.18 46.48
C CYS A 21 11.91 25.02 46.32
N VAL A 22 11.16 26.12 46.26
CA VAL A 22 9.82 26.05 45.66
C VAL A 22 10.05 25.97 44.16
N GLY A 23 9.48 24.95 43.52
CA GLY A 23 9.69 24.64 42.12
C GLY A 23 9.45 25.83 41.19
N TRP A 24 9.71 25.64 39.90
CA TRP A 24 9.54 26.59 38.82
C TRP A 24 8.07 27.05 38.60
N HIS A 25 7.27 27.20 39.65
CA HIS A 25 5.96 27.80 39.64
C HIS A 25 6.12 29.31 39.76
N CYS A 26 5.78 30.01 38.69
CA CYS A 26 5.60 31.45 38.69
C CYS A 26 4.48 31.81 39.68
N THR A 27 4.83 32.32 40.85
CA THR A 27 3.87 32.71 41.90
C THR A 27 3.04 33.94 41.54
N ASP A 28 3.52 34.75 40.61
CA ASP A 28 2.88 36.01 40.19
C ASP A 28 2.20 35.92 38.80
N CYS A 29 2.09 34.72 38.23
CA CYS A 29 1.44 34.51 36.94
C CYS A 29 -0.09 34.42 37.06
N ILE A 30 -0.80 34.82 36.00
CA ILE A 30 -2.25 34.64 35.93
C ILE A 30 -2.56 33.13 35.84
N ASN A 31 -3.26 32.60 36.84
CA ASN A 31 -3.74 31.22 36.80
C ASN A 31 -4.70 31.02 35.63
N GLY A 32 -4.54 29.93 34.87
CA GLY A 32 -5.36 29.65 33.69
C GLY A 32 -4.92 30.38 32.41
N SER A 33 -3.80 31.10 32.44
CA SER A 33 -3.22 31.77 31.27
C SER A 33 -2.29 30.87 30.43
N ALA A 34 -1.83 29.75 30.99
CA ALA A 34 -1.07 28.74 30.26
C ALA A 34 -1.91 28.12 29.13
N ILE A 35 -1.24 27.68 28.08
CA ILE A 35 -1.90 27.02 26.95
C ILE A 35 -2.62 25.72 27.37
N GLU A 36 -3.64 25.35 26.61
CA GLU A 36 -4.38 24.10 26.79
C GLU A 36 -4.27 23.21 25.54
N ASN A 37 -4.54 21.91 25.69
CA ASN A 37 -4.61 20.96 24.58
C ASN A 37 -3.37 20.93 23.68
N PHE A 38 -2.18 21.02 24.28
CA PHE A 38 -0.91 20.88 23.55
C PHE A 38 -0.78 19.48 22.96
N SER A 39 -0.58 19.41 21.64
CA SER A 39 -0.39 18.16 20.92
C SER A 39 0.60 18.38 19.78
N CYS A 40 1.43 17.37 19.51
CA CYS A 40 2.36 17.37 18.39
C CYS A 40 2.20 16.08 17.59
N VAL A 41 2.46 16.15 16.29
CA VAL A 41 2.49 15.00 15.38
C VAL A 41 3.69 15.12 14.45
N ILE A 42 4.49 14.06 14.35
CA ILE A 42 5.55 13.91 13.35
C ILE A 42 4.98 13.19 12.13
N TYR A 43 5.23 13.70 10.93
CA TYR A 43 4.73 13.14 9.68
C TYR A 43 5.76 13.34 8.56
N ASN A 44 5.59 12.62 7.44
CA ASN A 44 6.47 12.70 6.28
C ASN A 44 7.96 12.63 6.67
N ILE A 45 8.31 11.67 7.53
CA ILE A 45 9.67 11.34 8.01
C ILE A 45 10.29 12.36 8.98
N SER A 46 10.21 13.67 8.72
CA SER A 46 10.96 14.69 9.47
C SER A 46 10.23 16.00 9.72
N PHE A 47 8.94 16.10 9.41
CA PHE A 47 8.15 17.28 9.74
C PHE A 47 7.40 17.08 11.05
N MET A 48 7.29 18.13 11.86
CA MET A 48 6.50 18.10 13.10
C MET A 48 5.59 19.31 13.16
N ASN A 49 4.30 19.06 13.39
CA ASN A 49 3.34 20.11 13.69
C ASN A 49 2.93 19.99 15.15
N CYS A 50 3.01 21.09 15.89
CA CYS A 50 2.47 21.22 17.23
C CYS A 50 1.34 22.24 17.24
N THR A 51 0.29 22.00 18.02
CA THR A 51 -0.87 22.88 18.14
C THR A 51 -1.30 22.97 19.59
N TRP A 52 -1.86 24.12 19.97
CA TRP A 52 -2.43 24.36 21.29
C TRP A 52 -3.56 25.38 21.22
N GLN A 53 -4.32 25.45 22.29
CA GLN A 53 -5.33 26.47 22.52
C GLN A 53 -4.78 27.48 23.52
N ALA A 54 -5.20 28.75 23.38
CA ALA A 54 -4.87 29.76 24.37
C ALA A 54 -5.51 29.42 25.72
N GLY A 55 -4.85 29.82 26.81
CA GLY A 55 -5.40 29.68 28.15
C GLY A 55 -6.72 30.42 28.28
N LYS A 56 -7.67 29.83 29.02
CA LYS A 56 -9.01 30.41 29.22
C LYS A 56 -8.97 31.81 29.82
N ASP A 57 -8.02 32.04 30.71
CA ASP A 57 -7.85 33.31 31.43
C ASP A 57 -6.68 34.14 30.88
N ALA A 58 -6.15 33.78 29.70
CA ALA A 58 -5.07 34.51 29.06
C ALA A 58 -5.58 35.87 28.53
N PRO A 59 -4.90 36.99 28.88
CA PRO A 59 -5.20 38.31 28.31
C PRO A 59 -5.29 38.32 26.79
N GLY A 60 -6.10 39.20 26.21
CA GLY A 60 -6.31 39.32 24.77
C GLY A 60 -5.03 39.63 23.97
N ASP A 61 -4.07 40.31 24.57
CA ASP A 61 -2.78 40.66 23.97
C ASP A 61 -1.71 39.57 24.13
N THR A 62 -2.03 38.44 24.75
CA THR A 62 -1.07 37.34 25.00
C THR A 62 -0.53 36.78 23.69
N GLN A 63 0.80 36.63 23.62
CA GLN A 63 1.51 35.95 22.55
C GLN A 63 2.30 34.77 23.12
N TYR A 64 2.23 33.60 22.46
CA TYR A 64 2.89 32.38 22.91
C TYR A 64 4.14 32.06 22.07
N PHE A 65 5.14 31.45 22.70
CA PHE A 65 6.40 31.08 22.07
C PHE A 65 6.76 29.64 22.44
N LEU A 66 7.00 28.81 21.42
CA LEU A 66 7.33 27.40 21.61
C LEU A 66 8.84 27.19 21.47
N TYR A 67 9.40 26.52 22.46
CA TYR A 67 10.77 26.03 22.49
C TYR A 67 10.76 24.52 22.67
N TRP A 68 11.68 23.82 22.02
CA TRP A 68 11.85 22.39 22.21
C TRP A 68 13.31 21.97 22.23
N GLN A 69 13.58 20.86 22.91
CA GLN A 69 14.90 20.28 23.07
C GLN A 69 14.81 18.77 22.84
N ASN A 70 15.50 18.27 21.81
CA ASN A 70 15.41 16.86 21.39
C ASN A 70 16.18 15.91 22.33
N SER A 71 17.34 16.35 22.82
CA SER A 71 18.16 15.63 23.80
C SER A 71 18.58 16.58 24.92
N ARG A 72 18.94 16.05 26.09
CA ARG A 72 19.49 16.88 27.19
C ARG A 72 20.78 17.62 26.83
N TYR A 73 21.48 17.16 25.80
CA TYR A 73 22.75 17.72 25.34
C TYR A 73 22.59 18.58 24.09
N ASP A 74 21.39 18.64 23.52
CA ASP A 74 21.10 19.41 22.32
C ASP A 74 20.76 20.86 22.68
N ASP A 75 20.98 21.77 21.75
CA ASP A 75 20.53 23.14 21.88
C ASP A 75 19.01 23.24 21.88
N VAL A 76 18.49 24.17 22.69
CA VAL A 76 17.07 24.53 22.67
C VAL A 76 16.77 25.25 21.36
N LYS A 77 15.74 24.79 20.64
CA LYS A 77 15.29 25.36 19.38
C LYS A 77 13.96 26.07 19.57
N GLU A 78 13.89 27.32 19.15
CA GLU A 78 12.60 28.00 19.00
C GLU A 78 11.85 27.48 17.78
N CYS A 79 10.52 27.61 17.80
CA CYS A 79 9.66 27.41 16.64
C CYS A 79 10.18 28.13 15.38
N GLU A 80 10.28 27.38 14.27
CA GLU A 80 10.71 27.91 12.98
C GLU A 80 9.60 28.64 12.24
N LEU A 81 8.37 28.08 12.29
CA LEU A 81 7.21 28.65 11.60
C LEU A 81 5.96 28.54 12.46
N TYR A 82 5.57 29.66 13.07
CA TYR A 82 4.34 29.73 13.86
C TYR A 82 3.08 29.64 12.99
N ILE A 83 2.10 28.91 13.52
CA ILE A 83 0.71 28.92 13.06
C ILE A 83 -0.03 29.93 13.94
N LYS A 84 -0.75 30.85 13.30
CA LYS A 84 -1.44 31.95 13.98
C LYS A 84 -2.95 31.81 13.85
N ASP A 85 -3.67 32.25 14.87
CA ASP A 85 -5.11 32.43 14.80
C ASP A 85 -5.50 33.74 14.08
N GLU A 86 -6.80 34.01 14.03
CA GLU A 86 -7.38 35.21 13.40
C GLU A 86 -6.89 36.52 14.04
N ASN A 87 -6.50 36.49 15.31
CA ASN A 87 -5.99 37.63 16.07
C ASN A 87 -4.45 37.75 15.97
N GLY A 88 -3.79 36.88 15.21
CA GLY A 88 -2.34 36.88 15.05
C GLY A 88 -1.57 36.27 16.24
N ARG A 89 -2.27 35.60 17.17
CA ARG A 89 -1.67 34.88 18.29
C ARG A 89 -1.17 33.52 17.80
N ASN A 90 0.00 33.12 18.25
CA ASN A 90 0.61 31.84 17.95
C ASN A 90 -0.18 30.73 18.67
N THR A 91 -0.75 29.82 17.89
CA THR A 91 -1.55 28.67 18.34
C THR A 91 -0.99 27.34 17.85
N GLY A 92 0.14 27.39 17.16
CA GLY A 92 0.84 26.21 16.70
C GLY A 92 2.22 26.53 16.16
N CYS A 93 2.95 25.48 15.81
CA CYS A 93 4.28 25.56 15.25
C CYS A 93 4.48 24.46 14.22
N ARG A 94 5.29 24.74 13.20
CA ARG A 94 5.84 23.75 12.28
C ARG A 94 7.37 23.76 12.39
N PHE A 95 7.94 22.56 12.57
CA PHE A 95 9.37 22.32 12.52
C PHE A 95 9.71 21.48 11.29
N GLN A 96 10.86 21.78 10.70
CA GLN A 96 11.45 21.00 9.63
C GLN A 96 12.65 20.20 10.18
N ASN A 97 12.98 19.09 9.52
CA ASN A 97 14.18 18.29 9.82
C ASN A 97 14.25 17.74 11.26
N VAL A 98 13.11 17.36 11.83
CA VAL A 98 13.02 16.67 13.13
C VAL A 98 13.62 15.28 13.03
N ARG A 99 14.42 14.91 14.03
CA ARG A 99 15.04 13.59 14.17
C ARG A 99 14.63 12.97 15.49
N ILE A 100 14.30 11.69 15.46
CA ILE A 100 13.96 10.93 16.66
C ILE A 100 15.26 10.29 17.15
N GLU A 101 16.01 11.00 17.99
CA GLU A 101 17.32 10.53 18.49
C GLU A 101 17.22 9.94 19.90
N THR A 102 16.35 10.51 20.73
CA THR A 102 16.15 10.09 22.12
C THR A 102 14.75 9.52 22.36
N GLU A 103 14.57 8.89 23.53
CA GLU A 103 13.26 8.43 23.95
C GLU A 103 12.27 9.56 24.21
N LYS A 104 12.73 10.75 24.66
CA LYS A 104 11.89 11.86 25.12
C LYS A 104 12.52 13.21 24.77
N ALA A 105 11.73 14.08 24.14
CA ALA A 105 12.05 15.49 23.93
C ALA A 105 11.29 16.37 24.95
N TYR A 106 11.88 17.49 25.32
CA TYR A 106 11.28 18.50 26.19
C TYR A 106 10.66 19.61 25.35
N PHE A 107 9.43 20.03 25.69
CA PHE A 107 8.72 21.12 25.06
C PHE A 107 8.34 22.14 26.13
N LEU A 108 8.51 23.42 25.82
CA LEU A 108 8.17 24.56 26.67
C LEU A 108 7.45 25.61 25.84
N VAL A 109 6.25 26.00 26.27
CA VAL A 109 5.51 27.12 25.69
C VAL A 109 5.42 28.23 26.72
N ASN A 110 6.10 29.34 26.44
CA ASN A 110 6.01 30.57 27.24
C ASN A 110 4.96 31.50 26.66
N GLY A 111 4.50 32.46 27.49
CA GLY A 111 3.62 33.53 27.06
C GLY A 111 4.16 34.90 27.43
N SER A 112 3.82 35.91 26.64
CA SER A 112 4.11 37.32 26.90
C SER A 112 2.84 38.15 26.73
N SER A 113 2.60 39.07 27.66
CA SER A 113 1.56 40.09 27.63
C SER A 113 2.16 41.39 28.16
N LYS A 114 1.55 42.54 27.86
CA LYS A 114 2.07 43.87 28.24
C LYS A 114 2.16 44.07 29.75
N ASP A 115 1.08 43.68 30.45
CA ASP A 115 0.86 44.05 31.85
C ASP A 115 0.74 42.83 32.77
N SER A 116 0.92 41.62 32.23
CA SER A 116 0.62 40.38 32.95
C SER A 116 1.66 39.29 32.69
N LEU A 117 2.08 38.63 33.75
CA LEU A 117 2.92 37.44 33.67
C LEU A 117 2.06 36.23 33.28
N ILE A 118 2.45 35.57 32.21
CA ILE A 118 1.72 34.42 31.65
C ILE A 118 2.38 33.14 32.12
N GLN A 119 1.57 32.21 32.60
CA GLN A 119 2.03 30.90 33.04
C GLN A 119 2.54 30.10 31.82
N PHE A 120 3.72 29.49 31.97
CA PHE A 120 4.25 28.60 30.94
C PHE A 120 3.64 27.20 31.03
N TYR A 121 3.70 26.47 29.92
CA TYR A 121 3.37 25.05 29.84
C TYR A 121 4.59 24.26 29.44
N ASP A 122 4.89 23.16 30.11
CA ASP A 122 5.99 22.28 29.72
C ASP A 122 5.64 20.79 29.81
N VAL A 123 6.28 19.99 28.97
CA VAL A 123 6.03 18.55 28.89
C VAL A 123 7.19 17.79 28.26
N TYR A 124 7.38 16.54 28.70
CA TYR A 124 8.25 15.58 28.03
C TYR A 124 7.43 14.63 27.15
N ILE A 125 7.72 14.59 25.84
CA ILE A 125 7.00 13.76 24.87
C ILE A 125 7.95 12.73 24.27
N GLN A 126 7.48 11.48 24.19
CA GLN A 126 8.19 10.44 23.45
C GLN A 126 7.94 10.59 21.95
N LEU A 127 8.93 11.10 21.20
CA LEU A 127 8.75 11.48 19.80
C LEU A 127 8.26 10.32 18.92
N TYR A 128 8.76 9.10 19.13
CA TYR A 128 8.31 7.94 18.38
C TYR A 128 6.82 7.60 18.57
N LYS A 129 6.18 8.02 19.67
CA LYS A 129 4.75 7.77 19.90
C LYS A 129 3.85 8.75 19.16
N ILE A 130 4.36 9.93 18.83
CA ILE A 130 3.64 10.97 18.09
C ILE A 130 3.97 10.94 16.59
N GLU A 131 4.81 10.01 16.15
CA GLU A 131 5.08 9.78 14.73
C GLU A 131 3.93 9.02 14.07
N LYS A 132 3.46 9.60 12.97
CA LYS A 132 2.52 9.00 12.05
C LYS A 132 3.29 8.27 10.96
N LEU A 133 3.29 6.95 11.02
CA LEU A 133 3.98 6.10 10.05
C LEU A 133 3.32 6.21 8.67
N MET A 134 4.16 6.29 7.65
CA MET A 134 3.76 6.12 6.26
C MET A 134 3.40 4.65 5.99
N PRO A 135 2.55 4.38 4.98
CA PRO A 135 2.31 3.01 4.55
C PRO A 135 3.60 2.34 4.02
N PRO A 136 3.64 1.00 3.95
CA PRO A 136 4.72 0.26 3.30
C PRO A 136 4.93 0.69 1.84
N GLU A 137 6.18 0.64 1.37
CA GLU A 137 6.56 1.02 0.01
C GLU A 137 6.66 -0.21 -0.90
N ASN A 138 6.61 0.01 -2.23
CA ASN A 138 6.85 -1.03 -3.23
C ASN A 138 6.06 -2.33 -2.99
N ILE A 139 4.76 -2.18 -2.73
CA ILE A 139 3.86 -3.32 -2.55
C ILE A 139 3.61 -3.98 -3.90
N THR A 140 4.05 -5.23 -4.05
CA THR A 140 3.87 -6.03 -5.26
C THR A 140 3.15 -7.33 -4.94
N VAL A 141 2.42 -7.85 -5.92
CA VAL A 141 1.72 -9.14 -5.79
C VAL A 141 2.04 -9.98 -7.00
N ASN A 142 2.64 -11.15 -6.77
CA ASN A 142 2.94 -12.13 -7.80
C ASN A 142 2.12 -13.40 -7.57
N CYS A 143 1.28 -13.78 -8.52
CA CYS A 143 0.40 -14.93 -8.39
C CYS A 143 0.86 -16.09 -9.27
N ASP A 144 0.93 -17.28 -8.69
CA ASP A 144 1.06 -18.53 -9.43
C ASP A 144 -0.30 -18.86 -10.07
N GLU A 145 -0.30 -19.04 -11.39
CA GLU A 145 -1.51 -19.41 -12.16
C GLU A 145 -1.98 -20.83 -11.82
N ILE A 146 -1.05 -21.74 -11.51
CA ILE A 146 -1.31 -23.15 -11.27
C ILE A 146 -1.71 -23.37 -9.80
N LYS A 147 -1.00 -22.76 -8.86
CA LYS A 147 -1.16 -23.06 -7.42
C LYS A 147 -2.16 -22.17 -6.69
N SER A 148 -2.88 -21.27 -7.37
CA SER A 148 -3.81 -20.26 -6.79
C SER A 148 -3.21 -19.32 -5.72
N ASN A 149 -1.95 -19.52 -5.36
CA ASN A 149 -1.22 -18.79 -4.34
C ASN A 149 -0.62 -17.51 -4.92
N CYS A 150 -0.73 -16.43 -4.18
CA CYS A 150 -0.10 -15.15 -4.48
C CYS A 150 0.90 -14.80 -3.38
N ILE A 151 2.10 -14.41 -3.79
CA ILE A 151 3.14 -13.88 -2.93
C ILE A 151 3.03 -12.36 -2.98
N ILE A 152 2.67 -11.78 -1.85
CA ILE A 152 2.65 -10.34 -1.63
C ILE A 152 4.02 -9.97 -1.07
N GLN A 153 4.69 -8.99 -1.65
CA GLN A 153 5.97 -8.48 -1.17
C GLN A 153 5.88 -6.97 -0.97
N TRP A 154 6.64 -6.44 -0.01
CA TRP A 154 6.68 -5.02 0.27
C TRP A 154 8.03 -4.61 0.85
N GLN A 155 8.29 -3.31 0.86
CA GLN A 155 9.37 -2.69 1.60
C GLN A 155 8.80 -1.99 2.83
N ARG A 156 9.57 -2.00 3.91
CA ARG A 156 9.22 -1.30 5.15
C ARG A 156 9.02 0.20 4.90
N PRO A 157 8.21 0.88 5.73
CA PRO A 157 8.15 2.35 5.71
C PRO A 157 9.52 2.96 5.97
N GLN A 158 9.82 4.06 5.27
CA GLN A 158 11.01 4.86 5.54
C GLN A 158 10.80 5.67 6.83
N ILE A 159 11.70 5.48 7.78
CA ILE A 159 11.80 6.27 9.01
C ILE A 159 13.27 6.57 9.31
N SER A 160 13.53 7.65 10.05
CA SER A 160 14.88 8.14 10.32
C SER A 160 15.64 7.37 11.41
N HIS A 161 14.93 6.64 12.27
CA HIS A 161 15.47 6.13 13.54
C HIS A 161 15.44 4.60 13.67
N SER A 162 15.00 3.86 12.64
CA SER A 162 15.13 2.41 12.60
C SER A 162 15.24 1.89 11.16
N ASN A 163 16.09 0.88 11.00
CA ASN A 163 16.36 0.21 9.73
C ASN A 163 16.09 -1.30 9.73
N LYS A 164 15.44 -1.82 10.79
CA LYS A 164 15.26 -3.26 10.99
C LYS A 164 13.81 -3.66 10.74
N ASP A 165 13.59 -4.64 9.85
CA ASP A 165 12.23 -5.11 9.49
C ASP A 165 11.43 -5.63 10.68
N LYS A 166 12.11 -6.27 11.65
CA LYS A 166 11.49 -6.80 12.88
C LYS A 166 10.85 -5.75 13.78
N CYS A 167 11.10 -4.47 13.54
CA CYS A 167 10.51 -3.38 14.33
C CYS A 167 9.08 -3.04 13.90
N PHE A 168 8.66 -3.54 12.74
CA PHE A 168 7.35 -3.26 12.16
C PHE A 168 6.45 -4.47 12.23
N LYS A 169 5.15 -4.20 12.29
CA LYS A 169 4.08 -5.15 12.01
C LYS A 169 3.16 -4.58 10.96
N TYR A 170 2.59 -5.46 10.16
CA TYR A 170 1.82 -5.10 8.99
C TYR A 170 0.40 -5.63 9.13
N LYS A 171 -0.58 -4.82 8.75
CA LYS A 171 -1.95 -5.26 8.55
C LYS A 171 -2.23 -5.27 7.06
N ILE A 172 -2.60 -6.44 6.55
CA ILE A 172 -2.97 -6.68 5.15
C ILE A 172 -4.49 -6.82 5.11
N ASP A 173 -5.14 -6.04 4.26
CA ASP A 173 -6.58 -6.08 4.00
C ASP A 173 -6.79 -6.36 2.51
N ILE A 174 -7.57 -7.40 2.19
CA ILE A 174 -7.87 -7.78 0.81
C ILE A 174 -9.39 -7.88 0.62
N LYS A 175 -9.87 -7.20 -0.42
CA LYS A 175 -11.26 -7.14 -0.85
C LYS A 175 -11.40 -7.54 -2.31
N TYR A 176 -12.63 -7.81 -2.76
CA TYR A 176 -12.90 -8.00 -4.18
C TYR A 176 -13.02 -6.63 -4.82
N LYS A 177 -12.51 -6.50 -6.05
CA LYS A 177 -12.55 -5.23 -6.79
C LYS A 177 -13.98 -4.80 -7.15
N ASP A 178 -14.87 -5.76 -7.41
CA ASP A 178 -16.28 -5.50 -7.74
C ASP A 178 -17.12 -5.03 -6.54
N ASN A 179 -16.57 -5.09 -5.32
CA ASN A 179 -17.21 -4.60 -4.11
C ASN A 179 -16.19 -3.96 -3.14
N PRO A 180 -15.65 -2.77 -3.48
CA PRO A 180 -14.60 -2.11 -2.68
C PRO A 180 -15.10 -1.61 -1.32
N GLU A 181 -16.37 -1.21 -1.23
CA GLU A 181 -17.06 -0.88 0.03
C GLU A 181 -17.53 -2.13 0.79
N GLY A 182 -17.38 -3.29 0.16
CA GLY A 182 -17.76 -4.59 0.70
C GLY A 182 -16.93 -5.04 1.90
N LYS A 183 -17.40 -6.13 2.50
CA LYS A 183 -16.74 -6.80 3.61
C LYS A 183 -15.36 -7.29 3.19
N THR A 184 -14.37 -7.12 4.08
CA THR A 184 -13.05 -7.70 3.88
C THR A 184 -13.12 -9.22 3.79
N ILE A 185 -12.44 -9.77 2.79
CA ILE A 185 -12.36 -11.21 2.53
C ILE A 185 -11.24 -11.83 3.35
N TYR A 186 -10.12 -11.12 3.43
CA TYR A 186 -8.92 -11.57 4.11
C TYR A 186 -8.27 -10.44 4.89
N ILE A 187 -8.01 -10.70 6.18
CA ILE A 187 -7.26 -9.83 7.06
C ILE A 187 -6.14 -10.64 7.68
N SER A 188 -4.92 -10.13 7.60
CA SER A 188 -3.77 -10.70 8.29
C SER A 188 -3.01 -9.62 9.03
N ILE A 189 -2.52 -9.98 10.23
CA ILE A 189 -1.58 -9.17 11.00
C ILE A 189 -0.32 -10.00 11.15
N GLN A 190 0.79 -9.47 10.65
CA GLN A 190 2.09 -10.15 10.64
C GLN A 190 3.14 -9.29 11.34
N GLU A 191 3.91 -9.91 12.21
CA GLU A 191 5.06 -9.31 12.88
C GLU A 191 6.31 -9.47 11.99
N GLY A 192 6.90 -8.35 11.59
CA GLY A 192 8.09 -8.33 10.74
C GLY A 192 7.93 -8.98 9.36
N GLY A 193 9.07 -9.20 8.72
CA GLY A 193 9.14 -9.76 7.36
C GLY A 193 8.80 -8.74 6.28
N ASN A 194 8.90 -9.21 5.03
CA ASN A 194 8.71 -8.42 3.81
C ASN A 194 7.85 -9.15 2.77
N ASN A 195 7.28 -10.29 3.14
CA ASN A 195 6.43 -11.08 2.27
C ASN A 195 5.31 -11.77 3.05
N HIS A 196 4.25 -12.12 2.32
CA HIS A 196 3.09 -12.84 2.81
C HIS A 196 2.49 -13.68 1.69
N THR A 197 2.04 -14.90 2.01
CA THR A 197 1.36 -15.77 1.04
C THR A 197 -0.14 -15.68 1.25
N PHE A 198 -0.86 -15.31 0.19
CA PHE A 198 -2.31 -15.28 0.15
C PHE A 198 -2.82 -16.34 -0.84
N GLN A 199 -3.71 -17.22 -0.40
CA GLN A 199 -4.37 -18.18 -1.28
C GLN A 199 -5.65 -17.58 -1.82
N ARG A 200 -5.79 -17.48 -3.16
CA ARG A 200 -7.00 -16.95 -3.78
C ARG A 200 -8.16 -17.93 -3.61
N TYR A 201 -9.27 -17.45 -3.06
CA TYR A 201 -10.52 -18.20 -3.00
C TYR A 201 -11.16 -18.39 -4.37
N ASN A 202 -11.03 -17.38 -5.24
CA ASN A 202 -11.55 -17.39 -6.60
C ASN A 202 -10.50 -16.85 -7.58
N THR A 203 -10.04 -17.68 -8.51
CA THR A 203 -8.99 -17.32 -9.49
C THR A 203 -9.49 -16.40 -10.60
N GLY A 204 -10.80 -16.38 -10.86
CA GLY A 204 -11.45 -15.55 -11.89
C GLY A 204 -11.96 -14.20 -11.40
N LYS A 205 -11.63 -13.82 -10.15
CA LYS A 205 -11.96 -12.51 -9.56
C LYS A 205 -10.70 -11.65 -9.40
N LYS A 206 -10.89 -10.34 -9.53
CA LYS A 206 -9.90 -9.33 -9.15
C LYS A 206 -10.04 -8.92 -7.70
N TYR A 207 -8.91 -8.60 -7.10
CA TYR A 207 -8.76 -8.22 -5.71
C TYR A 207 -8.14 -6.84 -5.59
N LEU A 208 -8.46 -6.16 -4.49
CA LEU A 208 -7.84 -4.93 -4.03
C LEU A 208 -7.12 -5.22 -2.72
N LEU A 209 -5.83 -4.96 -2.68
CA LEU A 209 -5.01 -5.06 -1.48
C LEU A 209 -4.69 -3.67 -0.95
N GLN A 210 -4.88 -3.49 0.35
CA GLN A 210 -4.36 -2.34 1.09
C GLN A 210 -3.52 -2.83 2.27
N MET A 211 -2.47 -2.09 2.57
CA MET A 211 -1.56 -2.43 3.65
C MET A 211 -1.24 -1.20 4.49
N ARG A 212 -1.06 -1.39 5.79
CA ARG A 212 -0.53 -0.36 6.69
C ARG A 212 0.44 -0.96 7.67
N ALA A 213 1.32 -0.10 8.20
CA ALA A 213 2.33 -0.49 9.16
C ALA A 213 2.03 0.10 10.55
N ALA A 214 2.52 -0.60 11.57
CA ALA A 214 2.66 -0.11 12.93
C ALA A 214 4.01 -0.57 13.48
N GLY A 215 4.48 0.09 14.51
CA GLY A 215 5.60 -0.37 15.33
C GLY A 215 5.21 -1.55 16.20
N SER A 216 6.14 -2.47 16.35
CA SER A 216 6.07 -3.58 17.30
C SER A 216 7.12 -3.41 18.41
N VAL A 217 8.36 -3.07 18.02
CA VAL A 217 9.50 -2.85 18.91
C VAL A 217 10.41 -1.74 18.35
N CYS A 218 11.56 -1.46 19.01
CA CYS A 218 12.60 -0.53 18.55
C CYS A 218 12.25 0.96 18.53
N PHE A 219 11.44 1.46 19.47
CA PHE A 219 11.02 2.87 19.50
C PHE A 219 10.39 3.32 18.18
N VAL A 220 9.52 2.48 17.61
CA VAL A 220 8.67 2.81 16.47
C VAL A 220 7.23 2.97 16.97
N SER A 221 6.49 3.92 16.39
CA SER A 221 5.11 4.23 16.81
C SER A 221 4.20 2.99 16.84
N PRO A 222 3.62 2.59 17.99
CA PRO A 222 2.74 1.42 18.05
C PRO A 222 1.36 1.67 17.43
N ALA A 223 1.03 2.92 17.12
CA ALA A 223 -0.21 3.28 16.44
C ALA A 223 -0.19 2.82 14.97
N TRP A 224 -1.35 2.45 14.45
CA TRP A 224 -1.48 2.14 13.03
C TRP A 224 -1.33 3.39 12.18
N GLY A 225 -0.41 3.35 11.22
CA GLY A 225 -0.25 4.37 10.19
C GLY A 225 -1.39 4.38 9.17
N GLU A 226 -1.22 5.21 8.15
CA GLU A 226 -2.17 5.32 7.04
C GLU A 226 -2.19 4.06 6.18
N TRP A 227 -3.34 3.82 5.53
CA TRP A 227 -3.45 2.78 4.52
C TRP A 227 -2.69 3.16 3.25
N SER A 228 -2.07 2.17 2.62
CA SER A 228 -1.49 2.32 1.29
C SER A 228 -2.57 2.62 0.26
N ALA A 229 -2.14 3.15 -0.89
CA ALA A 229 -2.94 3.10 -2.09
C ALA A 229 -3.34 1.64 -2.38
N PRO A 230 -4.55 1.40 -2.92
CA PRO A 230 -4.99 0.06 -3.25
C PRO A 230 -4.16 -0.52 -4.41
N VAL A 231 -3.72 -1.77 -4.25
CA VAL A 231 -3.02 -2.54 -5.27
C VAL A 231 -3.99 -3.56 -5.87
N GLU A 232 -4.23 -3.45 -7.17
CA GLU A 232 -5.08 -4.38 -7.90
C GLU A 232 -4.30 -5.62 -8.34
N PHE A 233 -4.88 -6.81 -8.18
CA PHE A 233 -4.30 -8.06 -8.67
C PHE A 233 -5.36 -9.14 -8.95
N GLY A 234 -4.94 -10.19 -9.67
CA GLY A 234 -5.81 -11.28 -10.12
C GLY A 234 -6.34 -11.07 -11.54
N ASN A 235 -6.93 -12.13 -12.09
CA ASN A 235 -7.46 -12.14 -13.44
C ASN A 235 -8.98 -12.04 -13.36
N GLU A 236 -9.57 -11.21 -14.21
CA GLU A 236 -10.97 -11.39 -14.56
C GLU A 236 -11.01 -12.51 -15.59
N GLU A 237 -11.77 -13.57 -15.31
CA GLU A 237 -12.04 -14.56 -16.33
C GLU A 237 -12.69 -13.85 -17.53
N LEU A 238 -11.99 -13.88 -18.67
CA LEU A 238 -12.52 -13.51 -19.98
C LEU A 238 -13.54 -14.55 -20.48
N THR A 239 -14.31 -15.17 -19.57
CA THR A 239 -15.41 -16.07 -19.93
C THR A 239 -16.33 -15.37 -20.94
N SER A 240 -16.58 -14.07 -20.75
CA SER A 240 -17.32 -13.23 -21.72
C SER A 240 -16.72 -13.25 -23.13
N SER A 241 -15.39 -13.14 -23.27
CA SER A 241 -14.74 -13.08 -24.59
C SER A 241 -14.79 -14.40 -25.36
N VAL A 242 -14.69 -15.54 -24.66
CA VAL A 242 -14.74 -16.86 -25.31
C VAL A 242 -16.13 -17.14 -25.86
N TRP A 243 -17.19 -16.84 -25.10
CA TRP A 243 -18.57 -16.96 -25.57
C TRP A 243 -18.85 -16.04 -26.76
N ILE A 244 -18.33 -14.81 -26.75
CA ILE A 244 -18.47 -13.88 -27.89
C ILE A 244 -17.80 -14.44 -29.14
N LEU A 245 -16.56 -14.96 -29.03
CA LEU A 245 -15.86 -15.58 -30.16
C LEU A 245 -16.63 -16.80 -30.71
N LEU A 246 -17.21 -17.61 -29.82
CA LEU A 246 -18.01 -18.78 -30.20
C LEU A 246 -19.29 -18.37 -30.93
N VAL A 247 -19.99 -17.34 -30.44
CA VAL A 247 -21.19 -16.78 -31.09
C VAL A 247 -20.84 -16.18 -32.46
N VAL A 248 -19.71 -15.47 -32.59
CA VAL A 248 -19.24 -14.93 -33.87
C VAL A 248 -18.87 -16.04 -34.85
N ALA A 249 -18.21 -17.10 -34.39
CA ALA A 249 -17.86 -18.25 -35.23
C ALA A 249 -19.12 -18.99 -35.73
N VAL A 250 -20.10 -19.22 -34.86
CA VAL A 250 -21.39 -19.83 -35.27
C VAL A 250 -22.16 -18.90 -36.22
N GLY A 251 -22.20 -17.60 -35.94
CA GLY A 251 -22.84 -16.61 -36.79
C GLY A 251 -22.25 -16.55 -38.19
N THR A 252 -20.92 -16.55 -38.31
CA THR A 252 -20.24 -16.56 -39.62
C THR A 252 -20.48 -17.85 -40.40
N LEU A 253 -20.51 -19.02 -39.73
CA LEU A 253 -20.83 -20.29 -40.36
C LEU A 253 -22.26 -20.31 -40.92
N LEU A 254 -23.23 -19.80 -40.16
CA LEU A 254 -24.62 -19.71 -40.59
C LEU A 254 -24.79 -18.78 -41.79
N VAL A 255 -24.15 -17.62 -41.78
CA VAL A 255 -24.16 -16.69 -42.93
C VAL A 255 -23.56 -17.35 -44.17
N ALA A 256 -22.45 -18.07 -44.03
CA ALA A 256 -21.84 -18.79 -45.14
C ALA A 256 -22.79 -19.87 -45.71
N ILE A 257 -23.45 -20.65 -44.86
CA ILE A 257 -24.43 -21.67 -45.27
C ILE A 257 -25.61 -21.02 -46.00
N VAL A 258 -26.18 -19.96 -45.45
CA VAL A 258 -27.31 -19.23 -46.08
C VAL A 258 -26.88 -18.67 -47.43
N THR A 259 -25.66 -18.12 -47.53
CA THR A 259 -25.11 -17.59 -48.80
C THR A 259 -24.95 -18.69 -49.84
N VAL A 260 -24.42 -19.87 -49.46
CA VAL A 260 -24.29 -21.03 -50.35
C VAL A 260 -25.67 -21.53 -50.82
N LEU A 261 -26.63 -21.64 -49.90
CA LEU A 261 -28.01 -22.05 -50.22
C LEU A 261 -28.71 -21.05 -51.15
N PHE A 262 -28.50 -19.75 -50.92
CA PHE A 262 -29.03 -18.69 -51.77
C PHE A 262 -28.41 -18.74 -53.17
N CYS A 263 -27.08 -18.87 -53.28
CA CYS A 263 -26.37 -19.02 -54.56
C CYS A 263 -26.79 -20.28 -55.33
N LYS A 264 -27.11 -21.38 -54.63
CA LYS A 264 -27.66 -22.61 -55.25
C LYS A 264 -29.09 -22.38 -55.77
N ARG A 265 -29.93 -21.62 -55.03
CA ARG A 265 -31.32 -21.35 -55.37
C ARG A 265 -31.48 -20.32 -56.52
N THR A 266 -30.61 -19.32 -56.59
CA THR A 266 -30.64 -18.27 -57.64
C THR A 266 -29.87 -18.65 -58.90
N GLY A 267 -29.17 -19.79 -58.91
CA GLY A 267 -28.45 -20.26 -60.10
C GLY A 267 -27.16 -19.51 -60.43
N CYS A 268 -26.61 -18.72 -59.49
CA CYS A 268 -25.33 -18.01 -59.68
C CYS A 268 -24.17 -18.92 -60.09
N TRP A 269 -24.21 -20.21 -59.72
CA TRP A 269 -23.20 -21.20 -60.13
C TRP A 269 -23.15 -21.44 -61.65
N LYS A 270 -24.26 -21.22 -62.38
CA LYS A 270 -24.27 -21.30 -63.85
C LYS A 270 -23.57 -20.12 -64.53
N ALA A 271 -23.39 -19.00 -63.83
CA ALA A 271 -22.66 -17.83 -64.32
C ALA A 271 -21.16 -17.89 -64.00
N ALA A 272 -20.77 -18.58 -62.92
CA ALA A 272 -19.36 -18.69 -62.49
C ALA A 272 -18.61 -19.89 -63.09
N PHE A 273 -19.31 -20.95 -63.53
CA PHE A 273 -18.72 -22.11 -64.20
C PHE A 273 -19.56 -22.52 -65.43
N PRO A 274 -19.25 -22.00 -66.64
CA PRO A 274 -19.91 -22.47 -67.86
C PRO A 274 -19.60 -23.94 -68.12
N GLN A 275 -20.59 -24.71 -68.60
CA GLN A 275 -20.39 -26.12 -68.94
C GLN A 275 -19.36 -26.26 -70.06
N VAL A 276 -18.35 -27.10 -69.85
CA VAL A 276 -17.38 -27.50 -70.87
C VAL A 276 -18.12 -28.27 -71.98
N PRO A 277 -17.99 -27.89 -73.27
CA PRO A 277 -18.69 -28.57 -74.36
C PRO A 277 -18.17 -30.00 -74.55
N GLU A 278 -19.10 -30.94 -74.70
CA GLU A 278 -18.82 -32.37 -74.93
C GLU A 278 -18.04 -32.61 -76.24
N PRO A 279 -17.07 -33.54 -76.26
CA PRO A 279 -16.37 -33.92 -77.47
C PRO A 279 -17.27 -34.76 -78.41
N LYS A 280 -17.21 -34.45 -79.71
CA LYS A 280 -17.89 -35.21 -80.77
C LYS A 280 -17.28 -36.60 -80.92
N ASN A 281 -18.12 -37.63 -80.76
CA ASN A 281 -17.79 -39.01 -81.10
C ASN A 281 -17.98 -39.23 -82.60
N SER A 282 -16.91 -39.50 -83.34
CA SER A 282 -17.00 -40.05 -84.70
C SER A 282 -16.29 -41.39 -84.75
N PHE A 283 -17.07 -42.48 -84.69
CA PHE A 283 -16.62 -43.81 -85.09
C PHE A 283 -17.41 -44.24 -86.32
N CYS A 284 -16.71 -44.54 -87.41
CA CYS A 284 -17.09 -45.57 -88.38
C CYS A 284 -15.91 -45.88 -89.33
N GLY A 285 -15.53 -47.17 -89.41
CA GLY A 285 -14.73 -47.73 -90.51
C GLY A 285 -13.51 -48.57 -90.09
N LEU A 286 -13.74 -49.87 -89.78
CA LEU A 286 -12.71 -50.94 -89.81
C LEU A 286 -12.19 -51.15 -91.26
N PRO A 287 -11.15 -51.98 -91.56
CA PRO A 287 -10.19 -52.69 -90.69
C PRO A 287 -8.71 -52.68 -91.17
N HIS A 288 -7.74 -52.90 -90.27
CA HIS A 288 -6.64 -53.86 -90.50
C HIS A 288 -5.80 -54.08 -89.22
N ASN A 289 -5.72 -55.34 -88.81
CA ASN A 289 -4.65 -56.11 -88.19
C ASN A 289 -3.38 -55.33 -87.79
N THR A 290 -2.88 -55.55 -86.57
CA THR A 290 -1.57 -56.17 -86.25
C THR A 290 -1.33 -56.08 -84.73
N GLU A 291 -0.70 -57.12 -84.18
CA GLU A 291 -0.14 -57.27 -82.83
C GLU A 291 0.47 -55.98 -82.25
N LEU A 292 0.43 -55.80 -80.91
CA LEU A 292 1.62 -55.68 -80.04
C LEU A 292 1.22 -55.31 -78.59
N THR A 293 1.76 -56.06 -77.63
CA THR A 293 2.13 -55.70 -76.24
C THR A 293 1.08 -55.25 -75.22
N GLU A 294 0.75 -56.18 -74.31
CA GLU A 294 1.18 -56.19 -72.91
C GLU A 294 1.44 -54.84 -72.19
N SER A 295 0.69 -54.56 -71.11
CA SER A 295 1.30 -54.36 -69.79
C SER A 295 0.25 -54.46 -68.67
N LYS A 296 0.50 -55.41 -67.78
CA LYS A 296 -0.22 -55.72 -66.55
C LYS A 296 0.41 -54.91 -65.42
N ILE A 297 -0.32 -54.00 -64.78
CA ILE A 297 0.17 -53.32 -63.56
C ILE A 297 -0.34 -54.08 -62.34
N GLN A 298 0.62 -54.69 -61.66
CA GLN A 298 0.49 -55.51 -60.47
C GLN A 298 0.60 -54.61 -59.22
N ALA A 299 -0.25 -54.88 -58.24
CA ALA A 299 -0.27 -54.22 -56.93
C ALA A 299 1.02 -54.52 -56.14
N ILE A 300 1.59 -53.50 -55.50
CA ILE A 300 2.67 -53.64 -54.53
C ILE A 300 2.08 -53.38 -53.14
N THR A 301 1.99 -54.46 -52.36
CA THR A 301 1.86 -54.44 -50.90
C THR A 301 3.21 -54.08 -50.30
N SER A 302 3.24 -53.07 -49.41
CA SER A 302 4.42 -52.73 -48.61
C SER A 302 4.31 -53.37 -47.23
N ASP A 303 5.40 -54.02 -46.83
CA ASP A 303 5.55 -54.87 -45.65
C ASP A 303 5.54 -54.11 -44.32
N LYS A 304 5.25 -54.90 -43.27
CA LYS A 304 5.24 -54.55 -41.84
C LYS A 304 6.66 -54.31 -41.33
N GLU A 305 6.87 -53.22 -40.60
CA GLU A 305 7.99 -53.08 -39.67
C GLU A 305 7.55 -53.47 -38.25
N GLU A 306 8.34 -54.34 -37.64
CA GLU A 306 8.26 -54.81 -36.25
C GLU A 306 9.21 -53.95 -35.39
N ILE A 307 8.69 -53.34 -34.33
CA ILE A 307 9.47 -52.49 -33.42
C ILE A 307 9.88 -53.32 -32.19
N THR A 308 11.17 -53.58 -32.06
CA THR A 308 11.79 -54.24 -30.90
C THR A 308 12.04 -53.22 -29.79
N LEU A 309 11.44 -53.44 -28.61
CA LEU A 309 11.68 -52.70 -27.37
C LEU A 309 13.00 -53.14 -26.73
N VAL A 310 13.97 -52.23 -26.60
CA VAL A 310 15.16 -52.40 -25.77
C VAL A 310 14.93 -51.66 -24.46
N ALA A 311 14.85 -52.42 -23.37
CA ALA A 311 14.83 -51.89 -22.01
C ALA A 311 16.28 -51.80 -21.50
N ASP A 312 16.75 -50.57 -21.23
CA ASP A 312 17.98 -50.36 -20.47
C ASP A 312 17.64 -50.20 -18.98
N ILE A 313 18.13 -51.18 -18.22
CA ILE A 313 18.37 -51.13 -16.79
C ILE A 313 19.84 -50.76 -16.64
N LEU A 314 20.18 -49.77 -15.80
CA LEU A 314 21.36 -49.84 -14.93
C LEU A 314 21.42 -48.68 -13.91
N LYS A 315 21.46 -49.11 -12.65
CA LYS A 315 22.20 -48.60 -11.48
C LYS A 315 22.06 -47.15 -11.01
#